data_AF-A0A2R8BL44-F1
#
_entry.id   AF-A0A2R8BL44-F1
#
_cell.length_a   1.000
_cell.length_b   1.000
_cell.length_c   1.000
_cell.angle_alpha   90.00
_cell.angle_beta   90.00
_cell.angle_gamma   90.00
#
_symmetry.space_group_name_H-M   'P 1'
#
loop_
_entity.id
_entity.type
_entity.pdbx_description
1 polymer ?
#
loop_
_entity_poly.entity_id
_entity_poly.type
_entity_poly.pdbx_seq_one_letter_code
_entity_poly.pdbx_strand_id
1 'polypeptide(L)'
;MAEQAAAAPDPAPEAEPEELAALEPPPAEPQAEPTSARPTDPDAPIGFTTPLAIGGPEVEGRSIAQLIDGSPLFPPIEGLPEELWKEQKCSACHNWTQEALCEQGKTYQSNEEALSKQHPLGGGLKRALKAWAAAGCN
;
A
#
# COMPACT_ATOMS: atom_id res chain seq x y z
N MET A 1 13.68 -56.52 32.43
CA MET A 1 14.16 -55.64 33.50
C MET A 1 13.65 -54.25 33.14
N ALA A 2 12.37 -53.91 33.26
CA ALA A 2 11.47 -53.93 34.43
C ALA A 2 12.02 -53.08 35.58
N GLU A 3 11.50 -51.86 35.71
CA GLU A 3 10.85 -51.34 36.94
C GLU A 3 10.16 -50.01 36.60
N GLN A 4 8.83 -50.00 36.41
CA GLN A 4 7.78 -49.75 37.42
C GLN A 4 7.68 -48.27 37.82
N ALA A 5 6.55 -47.63 38.10
CA ALA A 5 5.12 -47.75 37.81
C ALA A 5 4.44 -46.66 38.69
N ALA A 6 3.20 -46.29 38.34
CA ALA A 6 2.20 -45.64 39.19
C ALA A 6 2.41 -44.14 39.49
N ALA A 7 1.41 -43.29 39.67
CA ALA A 7 -0.03 -43.25 39.44
C ALA A 7 -0.45 -41.79 39.70
N ALA A 8 -1.51 -41.30 39.04
CA ALA A 8 -2.13 -39.98 39.31
C ALA A 8 -2.60 -39.88 40.78
N PRO A 9 -2.80 -38.67 41.37
CA PRO A 9 -3.96 -37.83 41.02
C PRO A 9 -3.74 -36.30 41.04
N ASP A 10 -4.56 -35.59 40.27
CA ASP A 10 -4.86 -34.17 40.45
C ASP A 10 -5.58 -33.95 41.80
N PRO A 11 -5.24 -32.89 42.54
CA PRO A 11 -6.29 -31.89 42.79
C PRO A 11 -5.77 -30.45 42.73
N ALA A 12 -6.43 -29.61 41.94
CA ALA A 12 -6.56 -28.17 42.24
C ALA A 12 -7.37 -27.99 43.55
N PRO A 13 -7.08 -26.97 44.38
CA PRO A 13 -7.77 -25.69 44.16
C PRO A 13 -7.02 -24.39 44.53
N GLU A 14 -7.41 -23.32 43.83
CA GLU A 14 -7.51 -21.89 44.19
C GLU A 14 -6.71 -21.30 45.38
N ALA A 15 -5.89 -20.28 45.09
CA ALA A 15 -6.12 -18.86 45.44
C ALA A 15 -4.78 -18.07 45.48
N GLU A 16 -4.71 -17.08 44.59
CA GLU A 16 -3.71 -16.01 44.40
C GLU A 16 -3.53 -15.14 45.69
N PRO A 17 -2.53 -14.21 45.84
CA PRO A 17 -1.96 -13.39 44.76
C PRO A 17 -0.49 -12.88 44.89
N GLU A 18 -0.08 -12.22 43.79
CA GLU A 18 0.96 -11.18 43.68
C GLU A 18 2.43 -11.56 43.85
N GLU A 19 3.13 -11.72 42.71
CA GLU A 19 4.37 -10.97 42.49
C GLU A 19 4.49 -10.58 41.00
N LEU A 20 3.99 -9.39 40.69
CA LEU A 20 4.59 -8.36 39.84
C LEU A 20 5.61 -8.83 38.79
N ALA A 21 5.12 -9.19 37.61
CA ALA A 21 5.84 -8.94 36.37
C ALA A 21 4.89 -8.24 35.41
N ALA A 22 4.92 -6.91 35.48
CA ALA A 22 4.36 -6.06 34.45
C ALA A 22 5.02 -6.46 33.12
N LEU A 23 4.30 -7.27 32.33
CA LEU A 23 4.56 -7.40 30.91
C LEU A 23 4.07 -6.11 30.27
N GLU A 24 4.96 -5.12 30.31
CA GLU A 24 4.91 -3.95 29.47
C GLU A 24 4.70 -4.45 28.03
N PRO A 25 3.58 -4.13 27.36
CA PRO A 25 3.43 -4.47 25.96
C PRO A 25 4.58 -3.79 25.20
N PRO A 26 5.18 -4.45 24.20
CA PRO A 26 6.22 -3.82 23.40
C PRO A 26 5.70 -2.47 22.88
N PRO A 27 6.56 -1.43 22.79
CA PRO A 27 6.14 -0.16 22.27
C PRO A 27 5.56 -0.41 20.88
N ALA A 28 4.30 -0.02 20.71
CA ALA A 28 3.68 -0.02 19.41
C ALA A 28 4.61 0.75 18.47
N GLU A 29 5.19 0.06 17.49
CA GLU A 29 5.74 0.70 16.32
C GLU A 29 4.69 1.72 15.84
N PRO A 30 5.07 2.97 15.54
CA PRO A 30 4.12 3.90 14.99
C PRO A 30 3.63 3.31 13.67
N GLN A 31 2.44 2.69 13.72
CA GLN A 31 1.63 2.49 12.54
C GLN A 31 1.48 3.89 11.98
N ALA A 32 2.19 4.16 10.87
CA ALA A 32 2.07 5.39 10.13
C ALA A 32 0.57 5.54 9.82
N GLU A 33 -0.08 6.40 10.61
CA GLU A 33 -1.47 6.76 10.41
C GLU A 33 -1.60 7.14 8.93
N PRO A 34 -2.64 6.68 8.21
CA PRO A 34 -2.86 7.14 6.86
C PRO A 34 -2.95 8.65 6.96
N THR A 35 -1.92 9.34 6.45
CA THR A 35 -1.81 10.79 6.53
C THR A 35 -3.13 11.35 6.06
N SER A 36 -3.86 11.94 7.01
CA SER A 36 -5.20 12.44 6.80
C SER A 36 -5.17 13.28 5.53
N ALA A 37 -6.02 12.94 4.56
CA ALA A 37 -6.12 13.65 3.29
C ALA A 37 -6.31 15.14 3.59
N ARG A 38 -5.20 15.89 3.60
CA ARG A 38 -5.25 17.36 3.65
C ARG A 38 -5.99 17.78 2.38
N PRO A 39 -6.74 18.89 2.41
CA PRO A 39 -7.23 19.50 1.20
C PRO A 39 -6.06 19.66 0.23
N THR A 40 -6.11 18.96 -0.90
CA THR A 40 -5.06 19.09 -1.89
C THR A 40 -5.28 20.42 -2.61
N ASP A 41 -4.33 21.32 -2.48
CA ASP A 41 -4.34 22.58 -3.20
C ASP A 41 -4.22 22.28 -4.71
N PRO A 42 -5.16 22.72 -5.57
CA PRO A 42 -5.16 22.40 -6.99
C PRO A 42 -4.01 23.04 -7.76
N ASP A 43 -3.39 24.08 -7.20
CA ASP A 43 -2.21 24.77 -7.73
C ASP A 43 -0.89 24.22 -7.13
N ALA A 44 -0.96 23.25 -6.21
CA ALA A 44 0.24 22.64 -5.64
C ALA A 44 1.07 21.96 -6.73
N PRO A 45 2.41 22.07 -6.67
CA PRO A 45 3.28 21.38 -7.60
C PRO A 45 3.10 19.86 -7.45
N ILE A 46 2.85 19.18 -8.58
CA ILE A 46 2.82 17.72 -8.61
C ILE A 46 4.25 17.22 -8.40
N GLY A 47 4.44 16.40 -7.38
CA GLY A 47 5.70 15.74 -7.08
C GLY A 47 5.49 14.28 -6.67
N PHE A 48 6.58 13.51 -6.63
CA PHE A 48 6.50 12.06 -6.39
C PHE A 48 5.86 11.69 -5.04
N THR A 49 6.14 12.47 -3.99
CA THR A 49 5.61 12.27 -2.63
C THR A 49 4.51 13.27 -2.27
N THR A 50 4.18 14.21 -3.15
CA THR A 50 3.12 15.20 -2.93
C THR A 50 1.74 14.57 -3.14
N PRO A 51 0.76 14.81 -2.27
CA PRO A 51 -0.63 14.41 -2.51
C PRO A 51 -1.16 14.98 -3.83
N LEU A 52 -1.85 14.15 -4.61
CA LEU A 52 -2.40 14.52 -5.92
C LEU A 52 -3.75 15.25 -5.77
N ALA A 53 -3.93 16.34 -6.51
CA ALA A 53 -5.21 17.07 -6.60
C ALA A 53 -6.08 16.60 -7.78
N ILE A 54 -5.57 15.63 -8.55
CA ILE A 54 -6.18 15.15 -9.78
C ILE A 54 -6.20 13.62 -9.79
N GLY A 55 -7.13 13.05 -10.54
CA GLY A 55 -7.14 11.62 -10.87
C GLY A 55 -8.38 10.86 -10.42
N GLY A 56 -9.36 11.53 -9.81
CA GLY A 56 -10.56 10.91 -9.26
C GLY A 56 -10.34 10.36 -7.83
N PRO A 57 -11.40 9.85 -7.19
CA PRO A 57 -11.44 9.61 -5.75
C PRO A 57 -10.41 8.60 -5.24
N GLU A 58 -9.99 7.65 -6.07
CA GLU A 58 -9.04 6.60 -5.69
C GLU A 58 -7.57 7.08 -5.72
N VAL A 59 -7.31 8.20 -6.39
CA VAL A 59 -5.98 8.76 -6.66
C VAL A 59 -5.78 10.10 -5.93
N GLU A 60 -6.82 10.92 -5.88
CA GLU A 60 -6.80 12.21 -5.19
C GLU A 60 -6.50 12.05 -3.70
N GLY A 61 -5.67 12.95 -3.18
CA GLY A 61 -5.17 12.93 -1.79
C GLY A 61 -4.03 11.94 -1.54
N ARG A 62 -3.72 11.03 -2.47
CA ARG A 62 -2.57 10.13 -2.38
C ARG A 62 -1.41 10.65 -3.24
N SER A 63 -0.18 10.36 -2.84
CA SER A 63 0.99 10.63 -3.68
C SER A 63 1.27 9.49 -4.67
N ILE A 64 2.08 9.75 -5.69
CA ILE A 64 2.52 8.72 -6.65
C ILE A 64 3.21 7.57 -5.88
N ALA A 65 4.07 7.89 -4.92
CA ALA A 65 4.72 6.91 -4.06
C ALA A 65 3.73 6.00 -3.31
N GLN A 66 2.67 6.58 -2.73
CA GLN A 66 1.65 5.82 -2.01
C GLN A 66 0.77 4.97 -2.94
N LEU A 67 0.57 5.41 -4.18
CA LEU A 67 -0.24 4.68 -5.17
C LEU A 67 0.51 3.45 -5.67
N ILE A 68 1.79 3.59 -6.00
CA ILE A 68 2.59 2.48 -6.53
C ILE A 68 2.94 1.42 -5.47
N ASP A 69 2.83 1.75 -4.18
CA ASP A 69 2.93 0.79 -3.07
C ASP A 69 1.57 0.18 -2.68
N GLY A 70 0.50 0.60 -3.37
CA GLY A 70 -0.84 0.11 -3.17
C GLY A 70 -1.11 -1.25 -3.83
N SER A 71 -2.40 -1.61 -3.83
CA SER A 71 -2.93 -2.74 -4.57
C SER A 71 -3.72 -2.24 -5.78
N PRO A 72 -3.86 -3.06 -6.84
CA PRO A 72 -4.64 -2.68 -8.00
C PRO A 72 -6.13 -2.49 -7.65
N LEU A 73 -6.78 -1.53 -8.30
CA LEU A 73 -8.21 -1.22 -8.17
C LEU A 73 -9.06 -1.99 -9.19
N PHE A 74 -8.46 -2.32 -10.33
CA PHE A 74 -9.06 -3.06 -11.43
C PHE A 74 -8.16 -4.23 -11.84
N PRO A 75 -8.71 -5.29 -12.44
CA PRO A 75 -7.91 -6.43 -12.87
C PRO A 75 -6.88 -6.02 -13.93
N PRO A 76 -5.63 -6.52 -13.85
CA PRO A 76 -4.58 -6.25 -14.84
C PRO A 76 -4.84 -6.95 -16.17
N ILE A 77 -5.59 -8.05 -16.16
CA ILE A 77 -5.94 -8.85 -17.33
C ILE A 77 -7.42 -9.21 -17.17
N GLU A 78 -8.19 -9.07 -18.24
CA GLU A 78 -9.60 -9.48 -18.24
C GLU A 78 -9.73 -10.98 -17.93
N GLY A 79 -10.66 -11.32 -17.03
CA GLY A 79 -10.90 -12.70 -16.60
C GLY A 79 -9.88 -13.26 -15.60
N LEU A 80 -8.92 -12.47 -15.12
CA LEU A 80 -8.01 -12.91 -14.06
C LEU A 80 -8.78 -13.05 -12.72
N PRO A 81 -8.74 -14.23 -12.06
CA PRO A 81 -9.38 -14.43 -10.76
C PRO A 81 -8.90 -13.41 -9.72
N GLU A 82 -9.83 -12.91 -8.89
CA GLU A 82 -9.53 -11.83 -7.93
C GLU A 82 -8.43 -12.21 -6.94
N GLU A 83 -8.34 -13.49 -6.57
CA GLU A 83 -7.35 -14.03 -5.63
C GLU A 83 -5.90 -13.85 -6.12
N LEU A 84 -5.71 -13.64 -7.44
CA LEU A 84 -4.39 -13.49 -8.03
C LEU A 84 -3.92 -12.03 -8.16
N TRP A 85 -4.79 -11.04 -7.92
CA TRP A 85 -4.41 -9.63 -8.11
C TRP A 85 -4.92 -8.67 -7.04
N LYS A 86 -6.10 -8.91 -6.46
CA LYS A 86 -6.80 -7.94 -5.62
C LYS A 86 -6.07 -7.63 -4.32
N GLU A 87 -5.43 -8.64 -3.74
CA GLU A 87 -4.62 -8.51 -2.52
C GLU A 87 -3.12 -8.34 -2.80
N GLN A 88 -2.72 -8.41 -4.07
CA GLN A 88 -1.32 -8.24 -4.45
C GLN A 88 -0.94 -6.76 -4.40
N LYS A 89 0.32 -6.50 -4.05
CA LYS A 89 0.92 -5.16 -4.17
C LYS A 89 1.37 -4.93 -5.60
N CYS A 90 1.29 -3.69 -6.08
CA CYS A 90 1.80 -3.37 -7.41
C CYS A 90 3.30 -3.69 -7.56
N SER A 91 4.07 -3.57 -6.47
CA SER A 91 5.48 -3.96 -6.39
C SER A 91 5.73 -5.47 -6.57
N ALA A 92 4.73 -6.33 -6.37
CA ALA A 92 4.86 -7.76 -6.62
C ALA A 92 4.93 -8.11 -8.12
N CYS A 93 4.45 -7.20 -8.99
CA CYS A 93 4.47 -7.37 -10.44
C CYS A 93 5.37 -6.37 -11.15
N HIS A 94 5.60 -5.21 -10.54
CA HIS A 94 6.39 -4.13 -11.11
C HIS A 94 7.58 -3.78 -10.22
N ASN A 95 8.75 -3.63 -10.83
CA ASN A 95 9.92 -3.08 -10.17
C ASN A 95 10.13 -1.61 -10.58
N TRP A 96 9.17 -0.76 -10.23
CA TRP A 96 9.20 0.64 -10.64
C TRP A 96 10.22 1.45 -9.85
N THR A 97 10.98 2.27 -10.56
CA THR A 97 11.80 3.34 -9.99
C THR A 97 11.16 4.69 -10.33
N GLN A 98 11.50 5.74 -9.58
CA GLN A 98 11.05 7.11 -9.91
C GLN A 98 11.44 7.50 -11.33
N GLU A 99 12.65 7.15 -11.76
CA GLU A 99 13.13 7.39 -13.13
C GLU A 99 12.29 6.66 -14.17
N ALA A 100 12.00 5.38 -13.98
CA ALA A 100 11.16 4.61 -14.90
C ALA A 100 9.72 5.17 -14.99
N LEU A 101 9.18 5.62 -13.87
CA LEU A 101 7.86 6.26 -13.82
C LEU A 101 7.87 7.63 -14.51
N CYS A 102 8.95 8.39 -14.39
CA CYS A 102 9.15 9.65 -15.10
C CYS A 102 9.16 9.43 -16.62
N GLU A 103 9.94 8.46 -17.12
CA GLU A 103 9.98 8.10 -18.54
C GLU A 103 8.60 7.61 -19.05
N GLN A 104 7.89 6.84 -18.22
CA GLN A 104 6.52 6.44 -18.52
C GLN A 104 5.58 7.64 -18.62
N GLY A 105 5.72 8.63 -17.72
CA GLY A 105 4.98 9.89 -17.77
C GLY A 105 5.28 10.71 -19.02
N LYS A 106 6.54 10.78 -19.46
CA LYS A 106 6.95 11.41 -20.73
C LYS A 106 6.32 10.73 -21.93
N THR A 107 6.22 9.39 -21.91
CA THR A 107 5.51 8.65 -22.97
C THR A 107 4.04 9.06 -23.05
N TYR A 108 3.39 9.32 -21.91
CA TYR A 108 1.99 9.79 -21.91
C TYR A 108 1.82 11.22 -22.41
N GLN A 109 2.87 12.05 -22.43
CA GLN A 109 2.80 13.39 -23.01
C GLN A 109 2.72 13.34 -24.55
N SER A 110 3.31 12.32 -25.17
CA SER A 110 3.35 12.14 -26.63
C SER A 110 2.37 11.08 -27.15
N ASN A 111 1.68 10.35 -26.26
CA ASN A 111 0.77 9.25 -26.61
C ASN A 111 -0.53 9.32 -25.79
N GLU A 112 -1.47 10.14 -26.24
CA GLU A 112 -2.80 10.26 -25.61
C GLU A 112 -3.60 8.95 -25.63
N GLU A 113 -3.42 8.11 -26.65
CA GLU A 113 -4.13 6.82 -26.73
C GLU A 113 -3.76 5.90 -25.56
N ALA A 114 -2.52 5.97 -25.07
CA ALA A 114 -2.07 5.20 -23.92
C ALA A 114 -2.81 5.58 -22.61
N LEU A 115 -3.33 6.81 -22.51
CA LEU A 115 -4.14 7.26 -21.38
C LEU A 115 -5.53 6.61 -21.36
N SER A 116 -6.08 6.28 -22.53
CA SER A 116 -7.39 5.64 -22.67
C SER A 116 -7.38 4.16 -22.34
N LYS A 117 -6.20 3.52 -22.34
CA LYS A 117 -6.07 2.11 -21.95
C LYS A 117 -6.35 1.96 -20.45
N GLN A 118 -7.17 0.99 -20.08
CA GLN A 118 -7.43 0.68 -18.67
C GLN A 118 -6.11 0.38 -17.95
N HIS A 119 -5.99 0.86 -16.72
CA HIS A 119 -4.84 0.61 -15.85
C HIS A 119 -5.35 0.08 -14.51
N PRO A 120 -4.64 -0.87 -13.87
CA PRO A 120 -5.08 -1.44 -12.61
C PRO A 120 -5.20 -0.43 -11.48
N LEU A 121 -4.34 0.60 -11.40
CA LEU A 121 -4.51 1.76 -10.48
C LEU A 121 -5.43 2.87 -11.03
N GLY A 122 -6.24 2.56 -12.04
CA GLY A 122 -7.11 3.51 -12.72
C GLY A 122 -6.39 4.47 -13.66
N GLY A 123 -7.16 5.20 -14.48
CA GLY A 123 -6.62 6.21 -15.40
C GLY A 123 -6.04 7.44 -14.69
N GLY A 124 -6.39 7.67 -13.42
CA GLY A 124 -5.91 8.81 -12.64
C GLY A 124 -4.40 8.82 -12.46
N LEU A 125 -3.79 7.67 -12.11
CA LEU A 125 -2.34 7.56 -11.97
C LEU A 125 -1.61 7.92 -13.27
N LYS A 126 -2.11 7.48 -14.44
CA LYS A 126 -1.50 7.80 -15.73
C LYS A 126 -1.49 9.31 -16.01
N ARG A 127 -2.59 10.00 -15.70
CA ARG A 127 -2.67 11.45 -15.83
C ARG A 127 -1.75 12.16 -14.85
N ALA A 128 -1.65 11.66 -13.61
CA ALA A 128 -0.71 12.17 -12.62
C ALA A 128 0.74 12.02 -13.08
N LEU A 129 1.13 10.85 -13.61
CA LEU A 129 2.47 10.62 -14.18
C LEU A 129 2.77 11.53 -15.36
N LYS A 130 1.79 11.73 -16.27
CA LYS A 130 1.92 12.68 -17.38
C LYS A 130 2.18 14.10 -16.87
N ALA A 131 1.40 14.55 -15.89
CA ALA A 131 1.50 15.89 -15.34
C ALA A 131 2.79 16.09 -14.53
N TRP A 132 3.18 15.10 -13.73
CA TRP A 132 4.47 15.07 -13.01
C TRP A 132 5.66 15.15 -13.97
N ALA A 133 5.59 14.41 -15.09
CA ALA A 133 6.62 14.46 -16.12
C ALA A 133 6.66 15.81 -16.85
N ALA A 134 5.52 16.46 -17.07
CA ALA A 134 5.47 17.82 -17.61
C ALA A 134 6.07 18.86 -16.64
N ALA A 135 6.00 18.60 -15.33
CA ALA A 135 6.64 19.40 -14.28
C ALA A 135 8.14 19.07 -14.08
N GLY A 136 8.72 18.19 -14.92
CA GLY A 136 10.14 17.86 -14.89
C GLY A 136 10.53 16.74 -13.91
N CYS A 137 9.56 15.98 -13.40
CA CYS A 137 9.79 14.81 -12.53
C CYS A 137 10.50 15.11 -11.20
N ASN A 138 10.19 16.25 -10.57
CA ASN A 138 10.76 16.66 -9.28
C ASN A 138 9.81 16.39 -8.10
#